data_AF-A0A950Q724-F1
#
_entry.id   AF-A0A950Q724-F1
#
_cell.length_a   1.000
_cell.length_b   1.000
_cell.length_c   1.000
_cell.angle_alpha   90.00
_cell.angle_beta   90.00
_cell.angle_gamma   90.00
#
_symmetry.space_group_name_H-M   'P 1'
#
loop_
_entity.id
_entity.type
_entity.pdbx_description
1 polymer ?
#
loop_
_entity_poly.entity_id
_entity_poly.type
_entity_poly.pdbx_seq_one_letter_code
_entity_poly.pdbx_strand_id
1 'polypeptide(L)'
;MKIGHLVAAVAAWLVMGTAAAWALPPCRVGAPVTVLACTNRPGHIMQTDAARGRYLVRCDADGDTSWVPASSMQFTCAAQAAAPISIRWFLGRWSTFITASGGHSGTSGALGRPVTIRPDGTYIWEQAQGRPIVGRWRAMQPNELRYNSTGPAILLMRGENGANWQLWRYDIGGADNRDRAALDRVDIGISYQLTRM
;
A
#
# COMPACT_ATOMS: atom_id res chain seq x y z
N MET A 1 48.17 6.00 64.81
CA MET A 1 46.70 5.97 64.95
C MET A 1 46.12 5.95 63.53
N LYS A 2 45.70 4.78 63.02
CA LYS A 2 45.29 4.57 61.62
C LYS A 2 43.75 4.52 61.57
N ILE A 3 43.13 5.49 60.91
CA ILE A 3 41.69 5.54 60.67
C ILE A 3 41.45 4.91 59.29
N GLY A 4 40.89 3.69 59.28
CA GLY A 4 40.47 3.00 58.07
C GLY A 4 39.03 3.33 57.74
N HIS A 5 38.79 3.94 56.57
CA HIS A 5 37.45 4.19 56.06
C HIS A 5 36.95 2.96 55.30
N LEU A 6 35.88 2.35 55.83
CA LEU A 6 35.08 1.33 55.12
C LEU A 6 34.11 2.06 54.18
N VAL A 7 34.30 1.91 52.87
CA VAL A 7 33.33 2.36 51.86
C VAL A 7 32.46 1.15 51.50
N ALA A 8 31.23 1.14 52.01
CA ALA A 8 30.23 0.14 51.63
C ALA A 8 29.58 0.57 50.30
N ALA A 9 29.91 -0.13 49.21
CA ALA A 9 29.26 0.05 47.91
C ALA A 9 27.90 -0.67 47.93
N VAL A 10 26.82 0.10 47.98
CA VAL A 10 25.45 -0.41 47.81
C VAL A 10 25.19 -0.56 46.31
N ALA A 11 25.31 -1.77 45.80
CA ALA A 11 24.90 -2.12 44.44
C ALA A 11 23.36 -2.19 44.37
N ALA A 12 22.73 -1.08 43.99
CA ALA A 12 21.31 -1.06 43.67
C ALA A 12 21.06 -1.79 42.34
N TRP A 13 20.56 -3.02 42.42
CA TRP A 13 20.09 -3.77 41.26
C TRP A 13 18.75 -3.18 40.80
N LEU A 14 18.80 -2.31 39.80
CA LEU A 14 17.62 -1.97 39.02
C LEU A 14 17.16 -3.23 38.27
N VAL A 15 16.16 -3.91 38.82
CA VAL A 15 15.38 -4.89 38.07
C VAL A 15 14.58 -4.10 37.05
N MET A 16 15.14 -3.92 35.86
CA MET A 16 14.40 -3.46 34.69
C MET A 16 13.38 -4.56 34.36
N GLY A 17 12.17 -4.43 34.92
CA GLY A 17 11.04 -5.26 34.51
C GLY A 17 10.83 -5.06 33.03
N THR A 18 11.17 -6.07 32.23
CA THR A 18 10.75 -6.13 30.83
C THR A 18 9.24 -6.16 30.85
N ALA A 19 8.61 -5.02 30.54
CA ALA A 19 7.19 -5.01 30.25
C ALA A 19 6.96 -6.11 29.20
N ALA A 20 6.20 -7.14 29.58
CA ALA A 20 5.76 -8.14 28.63
C ALA A 20 4.85 -7.40 27.65
N ALA A 21 5.44 -6.91 26.56
CA ALA A 21 4.68 -6.39 25.44
C ALA A 21 3.68 -7.50 25.10
N TRP A 22 2.39 -7.15 25.14
CA TRP A 22 1.31 -8.08 24.86
C TRP A 22 1.51 -8.57 23.42
N ALA A 23 2.14 -9.73 23.26
CA ALA A 23 2.43 -10.30 21.96
C ALA A 23 1.12 -10.82 21.39
N LEU A 24 0.58 -10.10 20.42
CA LEU A 24 -0.61 -10.54 19.71
C LEU A 24 -0.31 -11.87 18.99
N PRO A 25 -1.26 -12.81 18.94
CA PRO A 25 -1.09 -14.05 18.18
C PRO A 25 -0.98 -13.74 16.68
N PRO A 26 -0.31 -14.59 15.88
CA PRO A 26 -0.21 -14.38 14.44
C PRO A 26 -1.59 -14.43 13.77
N CYS A 27 -1.81 -13.57 12.77
CA CYS A 27 -3.03 -13.61 11.98
C CYS A 27 -3.12 -14.91 11.18
N ARG A 28 -4.21 -15.66 11.34
CA ARG A 28 -4.45 -16.95 10.68
C ARG A 28 -5.91 -17.10 10.28
N VAL A 29 -6.19 -17.94 9.29
CA VAL A 29 -7.56 -18.27 8.91
C VAL A 29 -8.34 -18.80 10.13
N GLY A 30 -9.58 -18.36 10.28
CA GLY A 30 -10.46 -18.64 11.42
C GLY A 30 -10.23 -17.75 12.64
N ALA A 31 -9.18 -16.92 12.68
CA ALA A 31 -8.98 -16.00 13.80
C ALA A 31 -10.08 -14.91 13.81
N PRO A 32 -10.60 -14.55 14.98
CA PRO A 32 -11.56 -13.46 15.12
C PRO A 32 -10.87 -12.11 14.88
N VAL A 33 -11.61 -11.15 14.33
CA VAL A 33 -11.21 -9.75 14.10
C VAL A 33 -12.21 -8.87 14.82
N THR A 34 -11.75 -7.97 15.68
CA THR A 34 -12.65 -7.31 16.63
C THR A 34 -13.41 -6.13 16.02
N VAL A 35 -12.78 -5.24 15.24
CA VAL A 35 -13.41 -3.93 14.85
C VAL A 35 -12.85 -3.25 13.56
N LEU A 36 -12.24 -3.91 12.56
CA LEU A 36 -11.41 -3.15 11.58
C LEU A 36 -11.69 -3.34 10.08
N ALA A 37 -12.58 -4.26 9.69
CA ALA A 37 -12.80 -4.59 8.29
C ALA A 37 -14.21 -4.31 7.76
N CYS A 38 -15.17 -4.41 8.67
CA CYS A 38 -16.59 -4.60 8.39
C CYS A 38 -17.41 -3.46 8.96
N THR A 39 -17.10 -2.21 8.62
CA THR A 39 -17.76 -1.04 9.25
C THR A 39 -17.66 -1.07 10.79
N ASN A 40 -16.48 -1.39 11.34
CA ASN A 40 -16.26 -1.51 12.79
C ASN A 40 -17.05 -2.64 13.47
N ARG A 41 -17.28 -3.76 12.77
CA ARG A 41 -17.94 -4.96 13.31
C ARG A 41 -16.96 -6.12 13.49
N PRO A 42 -17.26 -7.07 14.39
CA PRO A 42 -16.51 -8.31 14.50
C PRO A 42 -16.64 -9.16 13.24
N GLY A 43 -15.63 -9.97 12.99
CA GLY A 43 -15.59 -10.89 11.86
C GLY A 43 -14.49 -11.94 12.01
N HIS A 44 -14.28 -12.71 10.97
CA HIS A 44 -13.31 -13.81 10.96
C HIS A 44 -12.43 -13.75 9.71
N ILE A 45 -11.15 -14.04 9.86
CA ILE A 45 -10.22 -14.15 8.72
C ILE A 45 -10.59 -15.41 7.93
N MET A 46 -10.98 -15.22 6.68
CA MET A 46 -11.33 -16.30 5.74
C MET A 46 -10.14 -16.72 4.88
N GLN A 47 -9.29 -15.76 4.52
CA GLN A 47 -8.13 -15.99 3.65
C GLN A 47 -7.00 -15.00 3.97
N THR A 48 -5.77 -15.40 3.70
CA THR A 48 -4.57 -14.57 3.81
C THR A 48 -3.87 -14.45 2.46
N ASP A 49 -3.49 -13.24 2.06
CA ASP A 49 -2.56 -12.94 0.97
C ASP A 49 -1.30 -12.34 1.58
N ALA A 50 -0.38 -13.21 2.01
CA ALA A 50 0.85 -12.82 2.70
C ALA A 50 1.76 -11.97 1.80
N ALA A 51 1.77 -12.22 0.49
CA ALA A 51 2.57 -11.45 -0.45
C ALA A 51 2.12 -9.98 -0.50
N ARG A 52 0.80 -9.76 -0.47
CA ARG A 52 0.21 -8.41 -0.45
C ARG A 52 0.00 -7.84 0.96
N GLY A 53 0.20 -8.63 2.00
CA GLY A 53 -0.12 -8.26 3.39
C GLY A 53 -1.62 -7.96 3.56
N ARG A 54 -2.49 -8.77 2.95
CA ARG A 54 -3.95 -8.58 2.99
C ARG A 54 -4.67 -9.80 3.53
N TYR A 55 -5.84 -9.56 4.10
CA TYR A 55 -6.66 -10.56 4.75
C TYR A 55 -8.10 -10.41 4.30
N LEU A 56 -8.71 -11.48 3.78
CA LEU A 56 -10.14 -11.51 3.51
C LEU A 56 -10.85 -11.76 4.84
N VAL A 57 -11.68 -10.82 5.27
CA VAL A 57 -12.48 -10.93 6.49
C VAL A 57 -13.94 -11.09 6.12
N ARG A 58 -14.63 -12.04 6.75
CA ARG A 58 -16.09 -12.13 6.72
C ARG A 58 -16.66 -11.50 7.99
N CYS A 59 -17.61 -10.61 7.82
CA CYS A 59 -18.30 -9.92 8.90
C CYS A 59 -19.35 -10.84 9.54
N ASP A 60 -19.43 -10.88 10.87
CA ASP A 60 -20.36 -11.80 11.55
C ASP A 60 -21.82 -11.35 11.45
N ALA A 61 -22.05 -10.05 11.31
CA ALA A 61 -23.39 -9.46 11.34
C ALA A 61 -24.20 -9.67 10.04
N ASP A 62 -23.55 -9.56 8.89
CA ASP A 62 -24.19 -9.57 7.56
C ASP A 62 -23.59 -10.60 6.60
N GLY A 63 -22.46 -11.23 6.97
CA GLY A 63 -21.78 -12.20 6.11
C GLY A 63 -20.99 -11.56 4.97
N ASP A 64 -20.92 -10.23 4.90
CA ASP A 64 -20.15 -9.53 3.88
C ASP A 64 -18.67 -9.86 4.00
N THR A 65 -17.95 -9.77 2.87
CA THR A 65 -16.52 -10.03 2.85
C THR A 65 -15.73 -8.85 2.29
N SER A 66 -14.57 -8.58 2.88
CA SER A 66 -13.68 -7.51 2.43
C SER A 66 -12.21 -7.84 2.66
N TRP A 67 -11.35 -7.41 1.74
CA TRP A 67 -9.91 -7.52 1.86
C TRP A 67 -9.33 -6.33 2.61
N VAL A 68 -8.82 -6.57 3.81
CA VAL A 68 -8.18 -5.53 4.64
C VAL A 68 -6.66 -5.62 4.64
N PRO A 69 -5.96 -4.49 4.74
CA PRO A 69 -4.51 -4.47 4.84
C PRO A 69 -4.04 -4.88 6.24
N ALA A 70 -2.78 -5.33 6.35
CA ALA A 70 -2.13 -5.70 7.60
C ALA A 70 -2.13 -4.57 8.66
N SER A 71 -2.04 -3.30 8.24
CA SER A 71 -2.13 -2.14 9.14
C SER A 71 -3.46 -2.07 9.88
N SER A 72 -4.54 -2.53 9.25
CA SER A 72 -5.86 -2.64 9.87
C SER A 72 -5.99 -3.83 10.82
N MET A 73 -4.97 -4.67 10.99
CA MET A 73 -5.01 -5.83 11.90
C MET A 73 -4.24 -5.62 13.20
N GLN A 74 -3.56 -4.48 13.37
CA GLN A 74 -2.58 -4.22 14.43
C GLN A 74 -3.09 -4.36 15.87
N PHE A 75 -4.41 -4.40 16.08
CA PHE A 75 -5.01 -4.58 17.41
C PHE A 75 -5.67 -5.95 17.61
N THR A 76 -5.72 -6.78 16.56
CA THR A 76 -6.35 -8.10 16.58
C THR A 76 -5.30 -9.20 16.64
N CYS A 77 -4.32 -9.13 15.76
CA CYS A 77 -3.31 -10.16 15.57
C CYS A 77 -2.03 -9.56 14.99
N ALA A 78 -0.91 -10.26 15.16
CA ALA A 78 0.35 -9.91 14.52
C ALA A 78 0.26 -10.22 13.02
N ALA A 79 -0.10 -9.21 12.23
CA ALA A 79 -0.21 -9.32 10.79
C ALA A 79 1.16 -9.27 10.12
N GLN A 80 1.28 -10.00 9.01
CA GLN A 80 2.46 -9.98 8.18
C GLN A 80 2.42 -8.73 7.30
N ALA A 81 3.47 -7.91 7.37
CA ALA A 81 3.64 -6.76 6.49
C ALA A 81 3.67 -7.21 5.02
N ALA A 82 3.14 -6.37 4.13
CA ALA A 82 3.21 -6.62 2.69
C ALA A 82 4.68 -6.76 2.26
N ALA A 83 4.96 -7.68 1.33
CA ALA A 83 6.29 -7.77 0.76
C ALA A 83 6.66 -6.45 0.08
N PRO A 84 7.93 -5.99 0.19
CA PRO A 84 8.38 -4.83 -0.56
C PRO A 84 8.13 -5.03 -2.05
N ILE A 85 7.51 -4.05 -2.69
CA ILE A 85 7.33 -4.07 -4.14
C ILE A 85 8.64 -3.68 -4.83
N SER A 86 8.87 -4.22 -6.02
CA SER A 86 9.98 -3.80 -6.88
C SER A 86 9.47 -2.99 -8.06
N ILE A 87 10.36 -2.32 -8.80
CA ILE A 87 10.01 -1.63 -10.04
C ILE A 87 9.33 -2.56 -11.07
N ARG A 88 9.64 -3.87 -11.03
CA ARG A 88 8.99 -4.86 -11.90
C ARG A 88 7.49 -5.02 -11.63
N TRP A 89 7.02 -4.65 -10.44
CA TRP A 89 5.60 -4.63 -10.11
C TRP A 89 4.80 -3.68 -10.99
N PHE A 90 5.41 -2.68 -11.65
CA PHE A 90 4.70 -1.78 -12.55
C PHE A 90 4.51 -2.34 -13.97
N LEU A 91 5.23 -3.41 -14.33
CA LEU A 91 5.17 -4.00 -15.67
C LEU A 91 3.79 -4.61 -15.96
N GLY A 92 3.37 -4.56 -17.22
CA GLY A 92 2.09 -5.12 -17.68
C GLY A 92 1.10 -4.04 -18.10
N ARG A 93 -0.17 -4.44 -18.24
CA ARG A 93 -1.24 -3.59 -18.74
C ARG A 93 -2.14 -3.14 -17.59
N TRP A 94 -2.47 -1.85 -17.58
CA TRP A 94 -3.27 -1.20 -16.55
C TRP A 94 -4.46 -0.49 -17.19
N SER A 95 -5.65 -0.73 -16.66
CA SER A 95 -6.84 0.07 -16.99
C SER A 95 -6.78 1.36 -16.19
N THR A 96 -7.01 2.51 -16.82
CA THR A 96 -7.06 3.80 -16.12
C THR A 96 -8.52 4.20 -15.88
N PHE A 97 -8.77 4.96 -14.82
CA PHE A 97 -10.07 5.53 -14.47
C PHE A 97 -9.87 6.99 -14.13
N ILE A 98 -10.69 7.85 -14.73
CA ILE A 98 -10.70 9.29 -14.44
C ILE A 98 -11.50 9.49 -13.15
N THR A 99 -10.83 9.77 -12.04
CA THR A 99 -11.50 10.26 -10.85
C THR A 99 -11.69 11.76 -10.97
N ALA A 100 -12.94 12.23 -10.94
CA ALA A 100 -13.20 13.66 -10.79
C ALA A 100 -12.47 14.16 -9.53
N SER A 101 -11.70 15.23 -9.70
CA SER A 101 -10.76 15.78 -8.72
C SER A 101 -11.32 15.80 -7.29
N GLY A 102 -10.72 15.01 -6.39
CA GLY A 102 -10.89 15.16 -4.93
C GLY A 102 -11.46 13.95 -4.17
N GLY A 103 -12.01 12.93 -4.83
CA GLY A 103 -12.65 11.80 -4.15
C GLY A 103 -11.92 10.46 -4.34
N HIS A 104 -11.33 9.91 -3.26
CA HIS A 104 -10.78 8.54 -3.23
C HIS A 104 -11.85 7.44 -3.13
N SER A 105 -13.14 7.75 -3.33
CA SER A 105 -14.24 6.79 -3.17
C SER A 105 -14.50 6.03 -4.48
N GLY A 106 -14.44 4.70 -4.39
CA GLY A 106 -14.43 3.73 -5.51
C GLY A 106 -15.70 3.62 -6.35
N THR A 107 -16.26 4.72 -6.82
CA THR A 107 -17.42 4.75 -7.72
C THR A 107 -17.03 5.27 -9.10
N SER A 108 -17.06 4.36 -10.08
CA SER A 108 -17.38 4.61 -11.49
C SER A 108 -16.83 5.92 -12.11
N GLY A 109 -15.51 6.06 -12.12
CA GLY A 109 -14.86 7.02 -13.02
C GLY A 109 -15.08 6.62 -14.48
N ALA A 110 -15.08 7.58 -15.40
CA ALA A 110 -15.04 7.27 -16.82
C ALA A 110 -13.80 6.39 -17.09
N LEU A 111 -13.99 5.28 -17.82
CA LEU A 111 -12.89 4.42 -18.22
C LEU A 111 -11.90 5.27 -19.02
N GLY A 112 -10.75 5.52 -18.41
CA GLY A 112 -9.61 6.06 -19.09
C GLY A 112 -9.02 5.01 -20.03
N ARG A 113 -8.06 5.45 -20.84
CA ARG A 113 -7.41 4.57 -21.80
C ARG A 113 -6.21 3.85 -21.17
N PRO A 114 -6.04 2.55 -21.48
CA PRO A 114 -5.09 1.74 -20.75
C PRO A 114 -3.63 2.13 -21.04
N VAL A 115 -2.78 1.83 -20.06
CA VAL A 115 -1.33 2.04 -20.12
C VAL A 115 -0.63 0.69 -20.04
N THR A 116 0.31 0.43 -20.93
CA THR A 116 1.14 -0.77 -20.94
C THR A 116 2.58 -0.40 -20.64
N ILE A 117 3.14 -0.93 -19.56
CA ILE A 117 4.54 -0.73 -19.15
C ILE A 117 5.34 -1.98 -19.55
N ARG A 118 6.36 -1.79 -20.39
CA ARG A 118 7.18 -2.88 -20.92
C ARG A 118 8.52 -3.01 -20.21
N PRO A 119 9.10 -4.22 -20.16
CA PRO A 119 10.39 -4.45 -19.50
C PRO A 119 11.59 -3.75 -20.18
N ASP A 120 11.45 -3.36 -21.45
CA ASP A 120 12.49 -2.68 -22.25
C ASP A 120 12.65 -1.18 -21.94
N GLY A 121 11.95 -0.67 -20.91
CA GLY A 121 11.95 0.74 -20.57
C GLY A 121 11.03 1.59 -21.44
N THR A 122 10.13 0.99 -22.21
CA THR A 122 9.11 1.70 -23.00
C THR A 122 7.70 1.54 -22.42
N TYR A 123 6.79 2.43 -22.80
CA TYR A 123 5.36 2.28 -22.51
C TYR A 123 4.50 2.66 -23.71
N ILE A 124 3.27 2.15 -23.72
CA ILE A 124 2.20 2.60 -24.61
C ILE A 124 1.03 3.08 -23.75
N TRP A 125 0.57 4.30 -24.01
CA TRP A 125 -0.65 4.82 -23.42
C TRP A 125 -1.66 5.05 -24.55
N GLU A 126 -2.70 4.22 -24.57
CA GLU A 126 -3.78 4.35 -25.54
C GLU A 126 -4.48 5.71 -25.37
N GLN A 127 -5.02 6.27 -26.44
CA GLN A 127 -5.72 7.56 -26.42
C GLN A 127 -7.13 7.39 -26.95
N ALA A 128 -8.07 8.24 -26.53
CA ALA A 128 -9.45 8.12 -26.97
C ALA A 128 -9.62 8.54 -28.43
N GLN A 129 -8.81 9.49 -28.86
CA GLN A 129 -8.71 9.99 -30.21
C GLN A 129 -7.23 10.13 -30.56
N GLY A 130 -6.86 9.83 -31.80
CA GLY A 130 -5.49 9.93 -32.27
C GLY A 130 -4.65 8.68 -32.03
N ARG A 131 -3.33 8.84 -32.14
CA ARG A 131 -2.36 7.74 -32.03
C ARG A 131 -2.04 7.46 -30.56
N PRO A 132 -1.74 6.20 -30.20
CA PRO A 132 -1.21 5.89 -28.87
C PRO A 132 0.07 6.67 -28.59
N ILE A 133 0.25 7.08 -27.34
CA ILE A 133 1.49 7.71 -26.90
C ILE A 133 2.50 6.60 -26.64
N VAL A 134 3.64 6.68 -27.30
CA VAL A 134 4.76 5.76 -27.09
C VAL A 134 5.90 6.55 -26.49
N GLY A 135 6.35 6.13 -25.32
CA GLY A 135 7.40 6.83 -24.59
C GLY A 135 8.34 5.89 -23.86
N ARG A 136 9.22 6.48 -23.05
CA ARG A 136 10.15 5.75 -22.18
C ARG A 136 9.78 5.97 -20.73
N TRP A 137 10.05 4.98 -19.89
CA TRP A 137 9.94 5.10 -18.46
C TRP A 137 11.28 4.81 -17.77
N ARG A 138 11.41 5.28 -16.54
CA ARG A 138 12.51 4.93 -15.64
C ARG A 138 12.04 4.88 -14.19
N ALA A 139 12.84 4.26 -13.31
CA ALA A 139 12.61 4.39 -11.88
C ALA A 139 12.74 5.87 -11.46
N MET A 140 11.88 6.29 -10.53
CA MET A 140 12.00 7.59 -9.87
C MET A 140 13.02 7.54 -8.75
N GLN A 141 13.76 8.62 -8.59
CA GLN A 141 14.61 8.85 -7.42
C GLN A 141 13.75 9.32 -6.24
N PRO A 142 14.18 9.09 -4.98
CA PRO A 142 13.42 9.52 -3.80
C PRO A 142 13.07 11.03 -3.77
N ASN A 143 13.95 11.88 -4.29
CA ASN A 143 13.75 13.34 -4.37
C ASN A 143 12.80 13.78 -5.50
N GLU A 144 12.38 12.86 -6.39
CA GLU A 144 11.43 13.14 -7.47
C GLU A 144 9.99 12.77 -7.09
N LEU A 145 9.82 11.98 -6.03
CA LEU A 145 8.52 11.50 -5.58
C LEU A 145 7.60 12.67 -5.21
N ARG A 146 6.35 12.61 -5.68
CA ARG A 146 5.30 13.59 -5.39
C ARG A 146 4.21 12.98 -4.51
N TYR A 147 3.37 13.87 -3.97
CA TYR A 147 2.13 13.55 -3.27
C TYR A 147 2.27 12.52 -2.13
N ASN A 148 3.35 12.64 -1.34
CA ASN A 148 3.65 11.75 -0.20
C ASN A 148 3.80 10.27 -0.56
N SER A 149 4.06 9.94 -1.83
CA SER A 149 4.39 8.57 -2.23
C SER A 149 5.71 8.14 -1.56
N THR A 150 5.74 6.93 -1.00
CA THR A 150 6.91 6.39 -0.28
C THR A 150 7.77 5.44 -1.14
N GLY A 151 7.44 5.32 -2.42
CA GLY A 151 8.15 4.51 -3.40
C GLY A 151 7.99 2.99 -3.22
N PRO A 152 8.57 2.19 -4.14
CA PRO A 152 9.11 2.60 -5.44
C PRO A 152 8.02 3.14 -6.38
N ALA A 153 8.43 3.93 -7.37
CA ALA A 153 7.59 4.50 -8.42
C ALA A 153 8.36 4.58 -9.74
N ILE A 154 7.64 4.68 -10.86
CA ILE A 154 8.23 4.94 -12.17
C ILE A 154 7.76 6.26 -12.76
N LEU A 155 8.64 6.92 -13.51
CA LEU A 155 8.35 8.12 -14.27
C LEU A 155 8.07 7.74 -15.72
N LEU A 156 6.86 7.99 -16.21
CA LEU A 156 6.54 7.97 -17.63
C LEU A 156 6.93 9.33 -18.23
N MET A 157 7.96 9.34 -19.06
CA MET A 157 8.43 10.56 -19.71
C MET A 157 7.58 10.85 -20.94
N ARG A 158 7.18 12.13 -21.11
CA ARG A 158 6.39 12.62 -22.25
C ARG A 158 5.10 11.81 -22.50
N GLY A 159 4.31 11.62 -21.44
CA GLY A 159 2.99 11.00 -21.47
C GLY A 159 1.94 11.91 -22.10
N GLU A 160 0.72 11.83 -21.60
CA GLU A 160 -0.38 12.68 -22.07
C GLU A 160 -0.01 14.16 -22.00
N ASN A 161 -0.33 14.90 -23.07
CA ASN A 161 0.02 16.31 -23.27
C ASN A 161 1.53 16.61 -23.22
N GLY A 162 2.39 15.61 -23.45
CA GLY A 162 3.85 15.74 -23.38
C GLY A 162 4.41 15.90 -21.97
N ALA A 163 3.57 15.79 -20.94
CA ALA A 163 3.97 15.94 -19.54
C ALA A 163 4.65 14.68 -18.98
N ASN A 164 5.30 14.82 -17.83
CA ASN A 164 5.82 13.68 -17.09
C ASN A 164 4.78 13.18 -16.08
N TRP A 165 4.66 11.86 -15.96
CA TRP A 165 3.67 11.22 -15.10
C TRP A 165 4.36 10.23 -14.14
N GLN A 166 4.02 10.30 -12.86
CA GLN A 166 4.46 9.36 -11.83
C GLN A 166 3.44 8.23 -11.73
N LEU A 167 3.88 6.99 -11.93
CA LEU A 167 3.11 5.79 -11.62
C LEU A 167 3.62 5.17 -10.31
N TRP A 168 2.75 5.08 -9.31
CA TRP A 168 3.09 4.57 -7.97
C TRP A 168 1.96 3.71 -7.41
N ARG A 169 2.30 2.78 -6.52
CA ARG A 169 1.30 1.94 -5.84
C ARG A 169 0.68 2.73 -4.69
N TYR A 170 -0.64 2.84 -4.68
CA TYR A 170 -1.37 3.22 -3.46
C TYR A 170 -2.08 2.00 -2.89
N ASP A 171 -2.19 1.92 -1.56
CA ASP A 171 -3.06 0.96 -0.91
C ASP A 171 -4.46 1.57 -0.79
N ILE A 172 -5.31 1.37 -1.80
CA ILE A 172 -6.74 1.63 -1.64
C ILE A 172 -7.40 0.31 -1.32
N GLY A 173 -8.07 0.28 -0.17
CA GLY A 173 -8.88 -0.80 0.36
C GLY A 173 -10.05 -1.17 -0.55
N GLY A 174 -9.74 -1.74 -1.72
CA GLY A 174 -10.71 -2.37 -2.59
C GLY A 174 -11.05 -3.77 -2.08
N ALA A 175 -12.34 -4.10 -2.05
CA ALA A 175 -12.87 -5.41 -1.65
C ALA A 175 -12.51 -6.54 -2.64
N ASP A 176 -11.84 -6.26 -3.76
CA ASP A 176 -11.60 -7.19 -4.87
C ASP A 176 -10.17 -7.76 -4.93
N ASN A 177 -9.31 -7.43 -3.97
CA ASN A 177 -7.88 -7.82 -3.90
C ASN A 177 -7.06 -7.54 -5.18
N ARG A 178 -7.50 -6.59 -6.01
CA ARG A 178 -6.77 -6.24 -7.23
C ARG A 178 -5.60 -5.31 -6.93
N ASP A 179 -4.54 -5.46 -7.73
CA ASP A 179 -3.41 -4.52 -7.72
C ASP A 179 -3.88 -3.16 -8.24
N ARG A 180 -3.62 -2.11 -7.46
CA ARG A 180 -4.02 -0.74 -7.78
C ARG A 180 -2.84 0.23 -7.71
N ALA A 181 -2.85 1.21 -8.59
CA ALA A 181 -1.82 2.25 -8.68
C ALA A 181 -2.45 3.60 -9.02
N ALA A 182 -1.73 4.69 -8.79
CA ALA A 182 -2.06 6.02 -9.30
C ALA A 182 -1.07 6.43 -10.38
N LEU A 183 -1.57 7.10 -11.40
CA LEU A 183 -0.79 7.77 -12.43
C LEU A 183 -1.05 9.26 -12.32
N ASP A 184 -0.11 9.95 -11.68
CA ASP A 184 -0.23 11.38 -11.36
C ASP A 184 0.62 12.21 -12.29
N ARG A 185 0.10 13.33 -12.75
CA ARG A 185 0.91 14.30 -13.48
C ARG A 185 1.87 14.97 -12.49
N VAL A 186 3.13 15.10 -12.86
CA VAL A 186 4.18 15.55 -11.92
C VAL A 186 4.15 17.06 -11.68
N ASP A 187 3.68 17.83 -12.64
CA ASP A 187 3.60 19.30 -12.61
C ASP A 187 2.25 19.82 -12.09
N ILE A 188 1.17 19.04 -12.24
CA ILE A 188 -0.19 19.42 -11.80
C ILE A 188 -0.87 18.22 -11.12
N GLY A 189 -1.74 18.48 -10.13
CA GLY A 189 -2.42 17.45 -9.33
C GLY A 189 -3.51 16.62 -10.05
N ILE A 190 -3.34 16.34 -11.34
CA ILE A 190 -4.23 15.43 -12.08
C ILE A 190 -3.78 14.00 -11.81
N SER A 191 -4.73 13.12 -11.47
CA SER A 191 -4.50 11.72 -11.15
C SER A 191 -5.46 10.81 -11.91
N TYR A 192 -4.93 9.69 -12.41
CA TYR A 192 -5.73 8.54 -12.80
C TYR A 192 -5.56 7.41 -11.79
N GLN A 193 -6.65 6.71 -11.50
CA GLN A 193 -6.59 5.44 -10.80
C GLN A 193 -6.33 4.31 -11.80
N LEU A 194 -5.53 3.32 -11.41
CA LEU A 194 -5.15 2.20 -12.26
C LEU A 194 -5.48 0.89 -11.57
N THR A 195 -6.02 -0.04 -12.36
CA THR A 195 -6.22 -1.44 -11.96
C THR A 195 -5.53 -2.34 -12.97
N ARG A 196 -4.78 -3.32 -12.47
CA ARG A 196 -4.11 -4.30 -13.33
C ARG A 196 -5.16 -5.13 -14.09
N MET A 197 -4.95 -5.28 -15.41
CA MET A 197 -5.75 -6.15 -16.27
C MET A 197 -5.25 -7.60 -16.26
#